data_AF-A0A8J7XLP2-F1
#
_entry.id   AF-A0A8J7XLP2-F1
#
_cell.length_a   1.000
_cell.length_b   1.000
_cell.length_c   1.000
_cell.angle_alpha   90.00
_cell.angle_beta   90.00
_cell.angle_gamma   90.00
#
_symmetry.space_group_name_H-M   'P 1'
#
loop_
_entity.id
_entity.type
_entity.pdbx_description
1 polymer ?
#
loop_
_entity_poly.entity_id
_entity_poly.type
_entity_poly.pdbx_seq_one_letter_code
_entity_poly.pdbx_strand_id
1 'polypeptide(L)' 'MRKMKWIMTALLICLLYGSTLPGNTDDWPMFQHDPQHSGYSSSPMPESLKEVWTNESHCMNTSTSGDISA' A
#
# COMPACT_ATOMS: atom_id res chain seq x y z
N MET A 1 -12.03 36.58 15.88
CA MET A 1 -10.64 36.54 15.34
C MET A 1 -9.60 35.89 16.26
N ARG A 2 -9.69 35.96 17.61
CA ARG A 2 -8.71 35.32 18.52
C ARG A 2 -8.68 33.78 18.44
N LYS A 3 -9.84 33.12 18.33
CA LYS A 3 -9.96 31.65 18.25
C LYS A 3 -9.36 31.05 16.97
N MET A 4 -9.42 31.79 15.86
CA MET A 4 -8.93 31.38 14.56
C MET A 4 -7.39 31.32 14.50
N LYS A 5 -6.71 32.19 15.26
CA LYS A 5 -5.23 32.18 15.37
C LYS A 5 -4.73 30.90 16.05
N TRP A 6 -5.38 30.46 17.12
CA TRP A 6 -5.01 29.23 17.84
C TRP A 6 -5.25 27.97 17.01
N ILE A 7 -6.34 27.92 16.25
CA ILE A 7 -6.63 26.82 15.33
C ILE A 7 -5.55 26.75 14.23
N MET A 8 -5.18 27.90 13.66
CA MET A 8 -4.16 27.94 12.61
C MET A 8 -2.77 27.56 13.15
N THR A 9 -2.41 28.00 14.36
CA THR A 9 -1.16 27.60 15.00
C THR A 9 -1.13 26.10 15.30
N ALA A 10 -2.24 25.52 15.78
CA ALA A 10 -2.34 24.08 16.02
C ALA A 10 -2.21 23.26 14.72
N LEU A 11 -2.83 23.71 13.63
CA LEU A 11 -2.72 23.06 12.32
C LEU A 11 -1.29 23.12 11.76
N LEU A 12 -0.62 24.26 11.90
CA LEU A 12 0.78 24.41 11.48
C LEU A 12 1.71 23.47 12.26
N ILE A 13 1.51 23.34 13.57
CA ILE A 13 2.26 22.40 14.41
C ILE A 13 1.99 20.96 13.96
N CYS A 14 0.73 20.55 13.79
CA CYS A 14 0.40 19.20 13.31
C CYS A 14 1.01 18.89 11.94
N LEU A 15 1.07 19.85 11.01
CA LEU A 15 1.69 19.67 9.70
C LEU A 15 3.22 19.57 9.77
N LEU A 16 3.85 20.32 10.69
CA LEU A 16 5.31 20.29 10.88
C LEU A 16 5.80 19.04 11.61
N TYR A 17 4.99 18.46 12.50
CA TYR A 17 5.36 17.27 13.28
C TYR A 17 4.72 15.97 12.77
N GLY A 18 3.69 16.03 11.91
CA GLY A 18 3.01 14.86 11.36
C GLY A 18 3.78 14.16 10.22
N SER A 19 4.78 14.82 9.64
CA SER A 19 5.58 14.31 8.52
C SER A 19 6.78 13.46 8.94
N THR A 20 7.07 13.34 10.24
CA THR A 20 8.17 12.52 10.77
C THR A 20 7.71 11.17 11.31
N LEU A 21 6.65 10.60 10.74
CA LEU A 21 6.41 9.17 10.92
C LEU A 21 7.53 8.44 10.17
N PRO A 22 8.37 7.63 10.83
CA PRO A 22 9.27 6.73 10.13
C PRO A 22 8.38 5.76 9.36
N GLY A 23 8.12 6.07 8.08
CA GLY A 23 7.50 5.15 7.17
C GLY A 23 8.42 3.95 7.12
N ASN A 24 8.01 2.86 7.75
CA ASN A 24 8.72 1.61 7.69
C ASN A 24 8.77 1.26 6.20
N THR A 25 9.96 1.33 5.59
CA THR A 25 10.12 1.02 4.16
C THR A 25 9.75 -0.43 3.86
N ASP A 26 9.55 -1.26 4.88
CA ASP A 26 9.10 -2.64 4.76
C ASP A 26 7.57 -2.80 4.73
N ASP A 27 6.80 -1.74 4.99
CA ASP A 27 5.33 -1.81 4.90
C ASP A 27 4.90 -1.56 3.45
N TRP A 28 4.51 -2.63 2.76
CA TRP A 28 4.20 -2.69 1.33
C TRP A 28 2.78 -2.13 1.00
N PRO A 29 2.60 -0.95 0.37
CA PRO A 29 1.26 -0.40 0.16
C PRO A 29 0.81 -0.25 -1.30
N MET A 30 1.62 -0.65 -2.31
CA MET A 30 1.19 -0.66 -3.72
C MET A 30 2.10 -1.54 -4.59
N PHE A 31 1.58 -1.99 -5.75
CA PHE A 31 2.38 -2.66 -6.77
C PHE A 31 3.47 -1.71 -7.28
N GLN A 32 4.71 -2.19 -7.26
CA GLN A 32 5.96 -1.43 -7.44
C GLN A 32 6.20 -0.39 -6.34
N HIS A 33 6.81 -0.90 -5.28
CA HIS A 33 7.17 -0.25 -4.02
C HIS A 33 7.87 1.11 -4.16
N ASP A 34 8.59 1.34 -5.26
CA ASP A 34 9.32 2.57 -5.50
C ASP A 34 8.57 3.54 -6.46
N PRO A 35 8.73 4.88 -6.31
CA PRO A 35 8.12 5.86 -7.21
C PRO A 35 8.54 5.72 -8.68
N GLN A 36 9.64 5.03 -8.95
CA GLN A 36 10.15 4.76 -10.30
C GLN A 36 9.49 3.53 -10.92
N HIS A 37 8.58 2.88 -10.20
CA HIS A 37 7.92 1.64 -10.59
C HIS A 37 8.91 0.51 -10.96
N SER A 38 10.12 0.52 -10.41
CA SER A 38 11.23 -0.34 -10.83
C SER A 38 11.11 -1.77 -10.28
N GLY A 39 10.32 -1.95 -9.22
CA GLY A 39 10.17 -3.24 -8.55
C GLY A 39 11.40 -3.66 -7.75
N TYR A 40 12.26 -2.69 -7.40
CA TYR A 40 13.48 -2.94 -6.63
C TYR A 40 13.15 -3.13 -5.15
N SER A 41 13.70 -4.18 -4.55
CA SER A 41 13.72 -4.39 -3.10
C SER A 41 15.15 -4.32 -2.59
N SER A 42 15.36 -3.62 -1.48
CA SER A 42 16.65 -3.58 -0.77
C SER A 42 16.92 -4.86 0.05
N SER A 43 15.92 -5.73 0.19
CA SER A 43 16.05 -6.99 0.92
C SER A 43 17.12 -7.89 0.30
N PRO A 44 18.05 -8.46 1.08
CA PRO A 44 19.01 -9.42 0.56
C PRO A 44 18.29 -10.67 0.02
N MET A 45 18.84 -11.26 -1.04
CA MET A 45 18.32 -12.52 -1.56
C MET A 45 18.63 -13.66 -0.58
N PRO A 46 17.63 -14.47 -0.17
CA PRO A 46 17.88 -15.60 0.74
C PRO A 46 18.64 -16.73 0.03
N GLU A 47 19.48 -17.45 0.76
CA GLU A 47 20.24 -18.61 0.23
C GLU A 47 19.33 -19.79 -0.17
N SER A 48 18.18 -19.92 0.49
CA SER A 48 17.19 -20.95 0.18
C SER A 48 15.77 -20.37 0.29
N LEU A 49 14.95 -20.61 -0.73
CA LEU A 49 13.53 -20.29 -0.71
C LEU A 49 12.76 -21.49 -0.15
N LYS A 50 11.95 -21.27 0.88
CA LYS A 50 11.03 -22.28 1.43
C LYS A 50 9.63 -21.70 1.48
N GLU A 51 8.65 -22.51 1.12
CA GLU A 51 7.25 -22.15 1.25
C GLU A 51 6.91 -21.99 2.74
N VAL A 52 6.47 -20.77 3.11
CA VAL A 52 6.01 -20.47 4.48
C VAL A 52 4.50 -20.64 4.58
N TRP A 53 3.77 -20.32 3.51
CA TRP A 53 2.33 -20.44 3.41
C TRP A 53 1.88 -20.43 1.94
N THR A 54 0.70 -20.99 1.69
CA THR A 54 0.00 -20.91 0.41
C THR A 54 -1.49 -20.66 0.66
N ASN A 55 -2.17 -20.05 -0.30
CA ASN A 55 -3.61 -19.83 -0.28
C ASN A 55 -4.19 -20.23 -1.65
N GLU A 56 -5.30 -20.97 -1.63
CA GLU A 56 -6.03 -21.33 -2.84
C GLU A 56 -6.87 -20.13 -3.32
N SER A 57 -6.39 -19.47 -4.36
CA SER A 57 -7.17 -18.45 -5.07
C SER A 57 -8.29 -19.14 -5.84
N HIS A 58 -9.55 -19.00 -5.41
CA HIS A 58 -10.68 -19.44 -6.23
C HIS A 58 -10.81 -18.50 -7.43
N CYS A 59 -10.36 -18.94 -8.60
CA CYS A 59 -10.68 -18.24 -9.83
C CYS A 59 -12.18 -18.41 -10.09
N MET A 60 -12.96 -17.36 -9.86
CA MET A 60 -14.36 -17.33 -10.26
C MET A 60 -14.42 -17.42 -11.79
N ASN A 61 -14.68 -18.61 -12.31
CA ASN A 61 -15.05 -18.80 -13.71
C ASN A 61 -16.48 -18.29 -13.87
N THR A 62 -16.65 -17.01 -14.21
CA THR A 62 -17.95 -16.50 -14.67
C THR A 62 -18.22 -17.01 -16.09
N SER A 63 -18.37 -18.33 -16.25
CA SER A 63 -19.10 -18.89 -17.38
C SER A 63 -20.59 -18.76 -17.06
N THR A 64 -21.10 -17.54 -17.17
CA THR A 64 -22.53 -17.32 -17.32
C THR A 64 -22.92 -17.95 -18.65
N SER A 65 -23.39 -19.19 -18.58
CA SER A 65 -24.08 -19.89 -19.67
C SER A 65 -25.41 -19.17 -19.88
N GLY A 66 -25.37 -18.03 -20.56
CA GLY A 66 -26.52 -17.23 -20.97
C GLY A 66 -26.72 -17.36 -22.47
N ASP A 67 -27.67 -18.20 -22.83
CA ASP A 67 -28.47 -18.23 -24.06
C ASP A 67 -28.15 -17.16 -25.13
N ILE A 68 -27.53 -17.57 -26.23
CA ILE A 68 -27.65 -16.88 -27.52
C ILE A 68 -28.68 -17.65 -28.36
N SER A 69 -29.93 -17.20 -28.30
CA SER A 69 -30.89 -17.41 -29.38
C SER A 69 -30.69 -16.29 -30.40
N ALA A 70 -30.36 -16.66 -31.64
CA ALA A 70 -30.47 -15.83 -32.83
C ALA A 70 -31.19 -16.63 -33.91
#